data_AF-A0A2G9MBQ8-F1
#
_entry.id   AF-A0A2G9MBQ8-F1
#
_cell.length_a   1.000
_cell.length_b   1.000
_cell.length_c   1.000
_cell.angle_alpha   90.00
_cell.angle_beta   90.00
_cell.angle_gamma   90.00
#
_symmetry.space_group_name_H-M   'P 1'
#
loop_
_entity.id
_entity.type
_entity.pdbx_description
1 polymer ?
#
loop_
_entity_poly.entity_id
_entity_poly.type
_entity_poly.pdbx_seq_one_letter_code
_entity_poly.pdbx_strand_id
1 'polypeptide(L)'
;MAAADEKKAFQHRHFKKSLQTHKLLAQERTVLANERNTLAYVRTGFSAFVLGIALIKLFEEHLFFVYSGWASLLIGLLIIILGLVYYPVRKQKIKSY
;
A
#
# COMPACT_ATOMS: atom_id res chain seq x y z
N MET A 1 19.34 45.67 22.48
CA MET A 1 18.70 44.42 22.94
C MET A 1 17.59 43.95 21.99
N ALA A 2 16.72 44.84 21.48
CA ALA A 2 15.62 44.50 20.56
C ALA A 2 16.01 43.83 19.22
N ALA A 3 17.11 44.25 18.58
CA ALA A 3 17.54 43.69 17.28
C ALA A 3 18.02 42.23 17.35
N ALA A 4 18.45 41.76 18.53
CA ALA A 4 18.88 40.38 18.72
C ALA A 4 17.68 39.42 18.85
N ASP A 5 16.58 39.88 19.44
CA ASP A 5 15.33 39.12 19.54
C ASP A 5 14.62 38.98 18.19
N GLU A 6 14.62 40.04 17.37
CA GLU A 6 14.01 40.00 16.05
C GLU A 6 14.71 39.01 15.10
N LYS A 7 16.05 38.98 15.13
CA LYS A 7 16.84 38.00 14.38
C LYS A 7 16.60 36.56 14.86
N LYS A 8 16.45 36.33 16.17
CA LYS A 8 16.10 35.01 16.72
C LYS A 8 14.70 34.57 16.29
N ALA A 9 13.72 35.46 16.33
CA ALA A 9 12.36 35.18 15.89
C ALA A 9 12.27 34.88 14.38
N PHE A 10 13.07 35.57 13.56
CA PHE A 10 13.16 35.32 12.12
C PHE A 10 13.80 33.96 11.80
N GLN A 11 14.95 33.66 12.43
CA GLN A 11 15.64 32.36 12.31
C GLN A 11 14.72 31.19 12.72
N HIS A 12 13.99 31.35 13.83
CA HIS A 12 13.10 30.30 14.33
C HIS A 12 11.94 29.99 13.39
N ARG A 13 11.34 31.02 12.76
CA ARG A 13 10.28 30.83 11.76
C ARG A 13 10.79 30.15 10.49
N HIS A 14 11.96 30.54 10.00
CA HIS A 14 12.54 29.96 8.79
C HIS A 14 12.94 28.49 8.99
N PHE A 15 13.54 28.18 10.15
CA PHE A 15 13.88 26.81 10.53
C PHE A 15 12.63 25.92 10.65
N LYS A 16 11.57 26.42 11.29
CA LYS A 16 10.30 25.68 11.44
C LYS A 16 9.61 25.42 10.10
N LYS A 17 9.68 26.36 9.14
CA LYS A 17 9.17 26.19 7.77
C LYS A 17 9.92 25.08 7.03
N SER A 18 11.25 25.07 7.10
CA SER A 18 12.05 24.01 6.45
C SER A 18 11.75 22.62 7.02
N LEU A 19 11.57 22.51 8.34
CA LEU A 19 11.14 21.27 9.00
C LEU A 19 9.75 20.81 8.57
N GLN A 20 8.81 21.73 8.36
CA GLN A 20 7.47 21.40 7.86
C GLN A 20 7.53 20.83 6.43
N THR A 21 8.31 21.45 5.55
CA THR A 21 8.48 20.96 4.17
C THR A 21 9.15 19.59 4.13
N HIS A 22 10.19 19.37 4.94
CA HIS A 22 10.83 18.06 5.03
C HIS A 22 9.90 16.97 5.60
N LYS A 23 9.06 17.31 6.57
CA LYS A 23 8.05 16.38 7.12
C LYS A 23 7.02 15.98 6.07
N LEU A 24 6.52 16.92 5.29
CA LEU A 24 5.57 16.65 4.19
C LEU A 24 6.18 15.73 3.13
N LEU A 25 7.39 16.03 2.68
CA LEU A 25 8.12 15.21 1.70
C LEU A 25 8.42 13.80 2.24
N ALA A 26 8.69 13.67 3.54
CA ALA A 26 8.86 12.36 4.17
C ALA A 26 7.53 11.58 4.24
N GLN A 27 6.42 12.25 4.58
CA GLN A 27 5.09 11.63 4.61
C GLN A 27 4.66 11.13 3.23
N GLU A 28 4.84 11.94 2.17
CA GLU A 28 4.49 11.52 0.80
C GLU A 28 5.26 10.26 0.37
N ARG A 29 6.55 10.16 0.71
CA ARG A 29 7.36 8.95 0.45
C ARG A 29 6.83 7.73 1.20
N THR A 30 6.37 7.89 2.44
CA THR A 30 5.77 6.78 3.20
C THR A 30 4.42 6.34 2.64
N VAL A 31 3.60 7.29 2.17
CA VAL A 31 2.32 7.00 1.52
C VAL A 31 2.57 6.24 0.22
N LEU A 32 3.47 6.73 -0.64
CA LEU A 32 3.79 6.11 -1.92
C LEU A 32 4.37 4.69 -1.75
N ALA A 33 5.20 4.47 -0.72
CA ALA A 33 5.70 3.15 -0.38
C ALA A 33 4.59 2.19 0.10
N ASN A 34 3.61 2.70 0.84
CA ASN A 34 2.47 1.91 1.30
C ASN A 34 1.48 1.59 0.16
N GLU A 35 1.33 2.49 -0.82
CA GLU A 35 0.59 2.23 -2.06
C GLU A 35 1.27 1.11 -2.87
N ARG A 36 2.60 1.12 -2.96
CA ARG A 36 3.37 0.04 -3.61
C ARG A 36 3.14 -1.32 -2.97
N ASN A 37 3.13 -1.41 -1.64
CA ASN A 37 2.83 -2.67 -0.96
C ASN A 37 1.42 -3.16 -1.28
N THR A 38 0.45 -2.26 -1.35
CA THR A 38 -0.93 -2.64 -1.66
C THR A 38 -1.08 -3.13 -3.10
N LEU A 39 -0.45 -2.46 -4.06
CA LEU A 39 -0.40 -2.92 -5.45
C LEU A 39 0.34 -4.25 -5.59
N ALA A 40 1.35 -4.51 -4.74
CA ALA A 40 2.03 -5.80 -4.69
C ALA A 40 1.10 -6.92 -4.21
N TYR A 41 0.29 -6.69 -3.17
CA TYR A 41 -0.72 -7.67 -2.72
C TYR A 41 -1.76 -7.99 -3.80
N VAL A 42 -2.27 -6.97 -4.49
CA VAL A 42 -3.20 -7.16 -5.61
C VAL A 42 -2.55 -7.98 -6.73
N ARG A 43 -1.30 -7.67 -7.09
CA ARG A 43 -0.54 -8.42 -8.10
C ARG A 43 -0.36 -9.88 -7.72
N THR A 44 0.07 -10.18 -6.48
CA THR A 44 0.27 -11.55 -6.03
C THR A 44 -1.04 -12.34 -5.98
N GLY A 45 -2.14 -11.71 -5.55
CA GLY A 45 -3.46 -12.32 -5.59
C GLY A 45 -3.91 -12.63 -7.02
N PHE A 46 -3.69 -11.71 -7.96
CA PHE A 46 -4.01 -11.91 -9.37
C PHE A 46 -3.16 -13.02 -10.01
N SER A 47 -1.86 -13.06 -9.69
CA SER A 47 -0.98 -14.14 -10.14
C SER A 47 -1.46 -15.50 -9.63
N ALA A 48 -1.82 -15.62 -8.34
CA ALA A 48 -2.36 -16.86 -7.77
C ALA A 48 -3.71 -17.26 -8.39
N PHE A 49 -4.57 -16.29 -8.70
CA PHE A 49 -5.85 -16.51 -9.37
C PHE A 49 -5.66 -17.05 -10.79
N VAL A 50 -4.77 -16.44 -11.58
CA VAL A 50 -4.44 -16.91 -12.94
C VAL A 50 -3.79 -18.29 -12.90
N LEU A 51 -2.91 -18.56 -11.92
CA LEU A 51 -2.31 -19.87 -11.71
C LEU A 51 -3.36 -20.94 -11.40
N GLY A 52 -4.36 -20.62 -10.58
CA GLY A 52 -5.50 -21.51 -10.30
C GLY A 52 -6.30 -21.86 -11.57
N ILE A 53 -6.60 -20.86 -12.40
CA ILE A 53 -7.26 -21.09 -13.70
C ILE A 53 -6.39 -21.95 -14.62
N ALA A 54 -5.10 -21.65 -14.70
CA ALA A 54 -4.15 -22.41 -15.52
C ALA A 54 -4.05 -23.88 -15.08
N LEU A 55 -4.04 -24.15 -13.77
CA LEU A 55 -4.02 -25.51 -13.23
C LEU A 55 -5.30 -26.29 -13.59
N ILE A 56 -6.46 -25.66 -13.52
CA ILE A 56 -7.74 -26.30 -13.91
C ILE A 56 -7.72 -26.61 -15.41
N LYS A 57 -7.29 -25.65 -16.24
CA LYS A 57 -7.29 -25.78 -17.71
C LYS A 57 -6.24 -26.75 -18.25
N LEU A 58 -5.11 -26.89 -17.57
CA LEU A 58 -4.01 -27.75 -18.03
C LEU A 58 -4.17 -29.20 -17.58
N PHE A 59 -4.89 -29.45 -16.48
CA PHE A 59 -5.05 -30.78 -15.88
C PHE A 59 -6.52 -31.19 -15.72
N GLU A 60 -7.32 -31.00 -16.77
CA GLU A 60 -8.76 -31.32 -16.79
C GLU A 60 -9.05 -32.83 -16.56
N GLU A 61 -8.12 -33.72 -16.89
CA GLU A 61 -8.30 -35.19 -16.75
C GLU A 61 -8.06 -35.74 -15.33
N HIS A 62 -7.37 -35.00 -14.46
CA HIS A 62 -7.05 -35.45 -13.11
C HIS A 62 -7.89 -34.71 -12.06
N LEU A 63 -8.92 -35.41 -11.53
CA LEU A 63 -9.85 -34.86 -10.52
C LEU A 63 -9.16 -34.22 -9.30
N PHE A 64 -8.00 -34.74 -8.88
CA PHE A 64 -7.22 -34.17 -7.77
C PHE A 64 -6.71 -32.75 -8.08
N PHE A 65 -6.25 -32.51 -9.31
CA PHE A 65 -5.77 -31.19 -9.75
C PHE A 65 -6.92 -30.19 -9.90
N VAL A 66 -8.09 -30.64 -10.37
CA VAL A 66 -9.29 -29.80 -10.47
C VAL A 66 -9.73 -29.27 -9.11
N TYR A 67 -9.75 -30.12 -8.07
CA TYR A 67 -10.06 -29.68 -6.70
C TYR A 67 -9.03 -28.69 -6.15
N SER A 68 -7.73 -28.94 -6.39
CA SER A 68 -6.65 -28.03 -5.97
C SER A 68 -6.73 -26.68 -6.69
N GLY A 69 -7.13 -26.68 -7.96
CA GLY A 69 -7.33 -25.48 -8.76
C GLY A 69 -8.48 -24.63 -8.25
N TRP A 70 -9.61 -25.25 -7.86
CA TRP A 70 -10.72 -24.55 -7.21
C TRP A 70 -10.32 -23.93 -5.86
N ALA A 71 -9.55 -24.66 -5.05
CA ALA A 71 -9.02 -24.15 -3.79
C ALA A 71 -8.08 -22.94 -4.04
N SER A 72 -7.18 -23.04 -5.02
CA SER A 72 -6.27 -21.95 -5.40
C SER A 72 -7.02 -20.74 -5.98
N LEU A 73 -8.11 -20.96 -6.72
CA LEU A 73 -9.00 -19.91 -7.23
C LEU A 73 -9.66 -19.14 -6.08
N LEU A 74 -10.24 -19.86 -5.10
CA LEU A 74 -10.87 -19.27 -3.93
C LEU A 74 -9.85 -18.49 -3.08
N ILE A 75 -8.68 -19.08 -2.83
CA ILE A 75 -7.61 -18.42 -2.07
C ILE A 75 -7.11 -17.17 -2.82
N GLY A 76 -6.87 -17.27 -4.13
CA GLY A 76 -6.46 -16.13 -4.96
C GLY A 76 -7.50 -15.00 -4.92
N LEU A 77 -8.78 -15.33 -5.02
CA LEU A 77 -9.88 -14.37 -4.94
C LEU A 77 -9.96 -13.70 -3.55
N LEU A 78 -9.81 -14.47 -2.47
CA LEU A 78 -9.77 -13.93 -1.10
C LEU A 78 -8.61 -12.97 -0.91
N ILE A 79 -7.42 -13.28 -1.44
CA ILE A 79 -6.23 -12.41 -1.37
C ILE A 79 -6.46 -11.12 -2.16
N ILE A 80 -7.08 -11.19 -3.34
CA ILE A 80 -7.44 -10.00 -4.13
C ILE A 80 -8.42 -9.11 -3.36
N ILE A 81 -9.46 -9.71 -2.77
CA ILE A 81 -10.47 -8.97 -1.98
C ILE A 81 -9.82 -8.33 -0.76
N LEU A 82 -8.98 -9.06 -0.02
CA LEU A 82 -8.22 -8.50 1.11
C LEU A 82 -7.33 -7.34 0.67
N GLY A 83 -6.60 -7.48 -0.44
CA GLY A 83 -5.75 -6.42 -0.99
C GLY A 83 -6.54 -5.16 -1.38
N LEU A 84 -7.74 -5.32 -1.96
CA LEU A 84 -8.61 -4.21 -2.35
C LEU A 84 -9.31 -3.55 -1.16
N VAL A 85 -9.82 -4.33 -0.20
CA VAL A 85 -10.58 -3.83 0.96
C VAL A 85 -9.66 -3.17 1.99
N TYR A 86 -8.42 -3.65 2.14
CA TYR A 86 -7.47 -3.08 3.11
C TYR A 86 -6.92 -1.71 2.67
N TYR A 87 -6.96 -1.41 1.37
CA TYR A 87 -6.41 -0.18 0.79
C TYR A 87 -7.14 1.12 1.20
N PRO A 88 -8.48 1.24 1.06
CA PRO A 88 -9.19 2.46 1.41
C PRO A 88 -9.23 2.73 2.92
N VAL A 89 -9.24 1.68 3.76
CA VAL A 89 -9.33 1.80 5.22
C VAL A 89 -8.09 2.49 5.81
N ARG A 90 -6.91 2.27 5.23
CA ARG A 90 -5.67 2.94 5.66
C ARG A 90 -5.53 4.37 5.15
N LYS A 91 -6.17 4.72 4.03
CA LYS A 91 -6.10 6.08 3.45
C LYS A 91 -6.82 7.13 4.30
N GLN A 92 -7.83 6.75 5.08
CA GLN A 92 -8.63 7.70 5.86
C GLN A 92 -7.97 8.16 7.17
N LYS A 93 -7.07 7.37 7.77
CA LYS A 93 -6.45 7.75 9.06
C LYS A 93 -5.34 8.81 8.96
N ILE A 94 -4.87 9.15 7.76
CA ILE A 94 -3.72 10.06 7.59
C ILE A 94 -4.16 11.52 7.39
N LYS A 95 -5.42 11.79 7.02
CA LYS A 95 -5.92 13.18 6.89
C LYS A 95 -6.28 13.86 8.21
N SER A 96 -6.12 13.18 9.35
CA SER A 96 -6.61 13.67 10.65
C SER A 96 -5.53 14.21 11.60
N TYR A 97 -4.28 14.35 11.16
CA TYR A 97 -3.19 14.97 11.93
C TYR A 97 -2.36 15.89 11.05
#